data_AF-A0A937XA07-F1
#
_entry.id   AF-A0A937XA07-F1
#
_cell.length_a   1.000
_cell.length_b   1.000
_cell.length_c   1.000
_cell.angle_alpha   90.00
_cell.angle_beta   90.00
_cell.angle_gamma   90.00
#
_symmetry.space_group_name_H-M   'P 1'
#
loop_
_entity.id
_entity.type
_entity.pdbx_description
1 polymer ?
#
loop_
_entity_poly.entity_id
_entity_poly.type
_entity_poly.pdbx_seq_one_letter_code
_entity_poly.pdbx_strand_id
1 'polypeptide(L)'
;MRHRIAAGPRSRKRWAPAPCLLALAGAAVLACAGCHTYGVSAPAGADTVMVTLPRPAEPRDVTARLFLYRTTSRQTGERLGIGRTFEVGSGRQVRAVLQMEGLAPEDPLQIHLLWVNPDGKKAFVKEVWVRPDDWARREAGEEAGQLLLLDRQDGRLELESRYGIDPVRLEEEMHKPEASRLFRPGRWELRVYLFRQRILETAFDLVMME
;
A
#
# COMPACT_ATOMS: atom_id res chain seq x y z
N MET A 1 -46.22 -24.85 -18.45
CA MET A 1 -45.91 -24.38 -19.82
C MET A 1 -44.43 -24.53 -20.08
N ARG A 2 -44.04 -25.41 -21.00
CA ARG A 2 -42.62 -25.70 -21.34
C ARG A 2 -42.29 -25.03 -22.67
N HIS A 3 -41.43 -24.01 -22.67
CA HIS A 3 -40.96 -23.37 -23.89
C HIS A 3 -39.78 -24.15 -24.49
N ARG A 4 -39.99 -24.69 -25.70
CA ARG A 4 -38.94 -25.21 -26.58
C ARG A 4 -38.23 -24.03 -27.24
N ILE A 5 -36.91 -23.93 -27.06
CA ILE A 5 -36.05 -23.01 -27.81
C ILE A 5 -35.44 -23.80 -28.97
N ALA A 6 -35.71 -23.37 -30.21
CA ALA A 6 -35.18 -23.94 -31.43
C ALA A 6 -33.75 -23.41 -31.69
N ALA A 7 -32.81 -24.32 -31.95
CA ALA A 7 -31.44 -24.00 -32.32
C ALA A 7 -31.33 -23.78 -33.84
N GLY A 8 -30.89 -22.58 -34.25
CA GLY A 8 -30.62 -22.22 -35.64
C GLY A 8 -29.23 -22.67 -36.14
N PRO A 9 -29.04 -22.81 -37.47
CA PRO A 9 -27.85 -23.42 -38.05
C PRO A 9 -26.63 -22.50 -38.03
N ARG A 10 -25.48 -23.05 -37.62
CA ARG A 10 -24.17 -22.39 -37.60
C ARG A 10 -23.55 -22.38 -39.01
N SER A 11 -23.45 -21.21 -39.63
CA SER A 11 -22.69 -21.03 -40.88
C SER A 11 -21.18 -21.00 -40.59
N ARG A 12 -20.42 -21.98 -41.09
CA ARG A 12 -18.95 -21.97 -41.03
C ARG A 12 -18.41 -21.14 -42.19
N LYS A 13 -17.98 -19.89 -41.93
CA LYS A 13 -17.15 -19.12 -42.87
C LYS A 13 -15.72 -19.68 -42.84
N ARG A 14 -15.29 -20.29 -43.95
CA ARG A 14 -13.89 -20.65 -44.20
C ARG A 14 -13.14 -19.38 -44.61
N TRP A 15 -12.09 -19.04 -43.88
CA TRP A 15 -11.15 -17.98 -44.25
C TRP A 15 -9.92 -18.65 -44.86
N ALA A 16 -9.60 -18.27 -46.10
CA ALA A 16 -8.34 -18.63 -46.75
C ALA A 16 -7.23 -17.66 -46.28
N PRO A 17 -5.99 -18.14 -46.08
CA PRO A 17 -4.88 -17.27 -45.73
C PRO A 17 -4.33 -16.57 -46.98
N ALA A 18 -4.31 -15.24 -46.98
CA ALA A 18 -3.53 -14.45 -47.94
C ALA A 18 -2.09 -14.29 -47.42
N PRO A 19 -1.05 -14.58 -48.22
CA PRO A 19 0.32 -14.28 -47.85
C PRO A 19 0.61 -12.82 -48.19
N CYS A 20 0.85 -11.99 -47.18
CA CYS A 20 1.32 -10.63 -47.37
C CYS A 20 2.76 -10.53 -46.84
N LEU A 21 3.70 -10.78 -47.74
CA LEU A 21 5.11 -10.40 -47.61
C LEU A 21 5.24 -8.93 -48.00
N LEU A 22 5.55 -8.06 -47.05
CA LEU A 22 6.13 -6.74 -47.33
C LEU A 22 6.99 -6.29 -46.16
N ALA A 23 8.27 -6.16 -46.46
CA ALA A 23 9.32 -5.68 -45.58
C ALA A 23 9.14 -4.20 -45.24
N LEU A 24 9.37 -3.84 -43.99
CA LEU A 24 9.73 -2.48 -43.56
C LEU A 24 10.75 -2.61 -42.44
N ALA A 25 12.02 -2.63 -42.85
CA ALA A 25 13.14 -2.30 -41.98
C ALA A 25 13.13 -0.78 -41.76
N GLY A 26 13.31 -0.37 -40.50
CA GLY A 26 13.66 1.00 -40.12
C GLY A 26 12.52 1.83 -39.55
N ALA A 27 12.42 1.86 -38.21
CA ALA A 27 12.05 3.06 -37.48
C ALA A 27 12.40 2.92 -35.98
N ALA A 28 13.38 3.72 -35.58
CA ALA A 28 13.52 4.38 -34.28
C ALA A 28 13.46 3.53 -32.99
N VAL A 29 14.66 3.25 -32.50
CA VAL A 29 14.98 3.16 -31.06
C VAL A 29 14.59 4.49 -30.40
N LEU A 30 13.36 4.63 -29.91
CA LEU A 30 12.92 5.79 -29.12
C LEU A 30 11.70 5.43 -28.25
N ALA A 31 11.95 4.70 -27.16
CA ALA A 31 11.04 4.67 -26.01
C ALA A 31 11.77 4.21 -24.72
N CYS A 32 13.00 4.68 -24.49
CA CYS A 32 13.65 4.61 -23.17
C CYS A 32 13.53 5.96 -22.46
N ALA A 33 12.38 6.64 -22.59
CA ALA A 33 12.09 7.83 -21.80
C ALA A 33 11.24 7.41 -20.60
N GLY A 34 11.93 7.14 -19.49
CA GLY A 34 11.39 7.40 -18.16
C GLY A 34 10.32 6.44 -17.65
N CYS A 35 10.57 5.13 -17.65
CA CYS A 35 10.04 4.31 -16.57
C CYS A 35 10.74 4.75 -15.28
N HIS A 36 10.30 5.87 -14.71
CA HIS A 36 10.73 6.28 -13.38
C HIS A 36 10.15 5.28 -12.40
N THR A 37 10.94 4.26 -12.06
CA THR A 37 10.70 3.41 -10.90
C THR A 37 10.92 4.26 -9.65
N TYR A 38 9.90 5.04 -9.29
CA TYR A 38 9.78 5.57 -7.94
C TYR A 38 9.45 4.40 -7.05
N GLY A 39 10.47 3.84 -6.42
CA GLY A 39 10.33 2.79 -5.43
C GLY A 39 11.65 2.50 -4.75
N VAL A 40 11.81 3.04 -3.55
CA VAL A 40 12.94 2.72 -2.69
C VAL A 40 12.51 1.59 -1.76
N SER A 41 13.28 0.51 -1.75
CA SER A 41 13.17 -0.52 -0.73
C SER A 41 14.07 -0.15 0.45
N ALA A 42 13.64 -0.48 1.67
CA ALA A 42 14.49 -0.37 2.85
C ALA A 42 15.87 -0.98 2.61
N PRO A 43 16.98 -0.29 2.92
CA PRO A 43 18.25 -0.96 3.14
C PRO A 43 18.07 -2.06 4.18
N ALA A 44 18.78 -3.17 4.03
CA ALA A 44 18.75 -4.25 5.01
C ALA A 44 19.13 -3.71 6.40
N GLY A 45 18.29 -3.98 7.40
CA GLY A 45 18.50 -3.55 8.79
C GLY A 45 18.06 -2.13 9.15
N ALA A 46 17.59 -1.31 8.19
CA ALA A 46 17.05 0.01 8.53
C ALA A 46 15.62 -0.12 9.07
N ASP A 47 15.33 0.41 10.26
CA ASP A 47 13.97 0.42 10.85
C ASP A 47 13.02 1.41 10.18
N THR A 48 13.58 2.45 9.56
CA THR A 48 12.86 3.47 8.80
C THR A 48 13.33 3.46 7.35
N VAL A 49 12.39 3.55 6.42
CA VAL A 49 12.65 3.76 4.99
C VAL A 49 12.30 5.19 4.66
N MET A 50 13.13 5.84 3.85
CA MET A 50 12.88 7.20 3.40
C MET A 50 13.17 7.32 1.91
N VAL A 51 12.37 8.13 1.22
CA VAL A 51 12.58 8.53 -0.18
C VAL A 51 12.30 10.01 -0.34
N THR A 52 13.09 10.66 -1.19
CA THR A 52 12.77 12.00 -1.70
C THR A 52 12.08 11.83 -3.05
N LEU A 53 10.86 12.35 -3.17
CA LEU A 53 10.07 12.32 -4.39
C LEU A 53 10.42 13.57 -5.22
N PRO A 54 10.81 13.42 -6.50
CA PRO A 54 11.15 14.58 -7.31
C PRO A 54 9.90 15.38 -7.64
N ARG A 55 9.99 16.70 -7.48
CA ARG A 55 8.98 17.64 -7.94
C ARG A 55 9.58 18.53 -9.03
N PRO A 56 9.19 18.36 -10.30
CA PRO A 56 9.80 19.11 -11.40
C PRO A 56 9.57 20.63 -11.33
N ALA A 57 8.52 21.06 -10.63
CA ALA A 57 7.99 22.43 -10.71
C ALA A 57 8.11 23.23 -9.40
N GLU A 58 8.58 22.63 -8.30
CA GLU A 58 8.62 23.31 -7.00
C GLU A 58 10.02 23.25 -6.38
N PRO A 59 10.41 24.28 -5.61
CA PRO A 59 11.72 24.35 -4.99
C PRO A 59 11.87 23.47 -3.73
N ARG A 60 10.78 22.84 -3.26
CA ARG A 60 10.79 22.03 -2.04
C ARG A 60 10.77 20.54 -2.39
N ASP A 61 11.75 19.83 -1.85
CA ASP A 61 11.80 18.38 -1.89
C ASP A 61 10.65 17.79 -1.07
N VAL A 62 9.89 16.88 -1.67
CA VAL A 62 8.89 16.10 -0.96
C VAL A 62 9.59 14.87 -0.38
N THR A 63 9.48 14.65 0.92
CA THR A 63 10.02 13.43 1.55
C THR A 63 8.89 12.51 1.98
N ALA A 64 9.12 11.21 1.90
CA ALA A 64 8.22 10.20 2.45
C ALA A 64 9.02 9.23 3.32
N ARG A 65 8.56 8.99 4.54
CA ARG A 65 9.16 8.14 5.56
C ARG A 65 8.19 7.07 6.00
N LEU A 66 8.65 5.83 6.09
CA LEU A 66 7.87 4.69 6.54
C LEU A 66 8.61 3.95 7.66
N PHE A 67 7.95 3.75 8.78
CA PHE A 67 8.46 2.90 9.87
C PHE A 67 7.32 2.11 10.51
N LEU A 68 7.68 1.03 11.19
CA LEU A 68 6.75 0.18 11.93
C LEU A 68 7.06 0.26 13.42
N TYR A 69 6.02 0.10 14.23
CA TYR A 69 6.11 0.15 15.69
C TYR A 69 4.97 -0.64 16.35
N ARG A 70 5.00 -0.74 17.68
CA ARG A 70 4.04 -1.55 18.45
C ARG A 70 2.88 -0.77 19.00
N THR A 71 3.20 0.25 19.77
CA THR A 71 2.20 0.96 20.58
C THR A 71 2.54 2.42 20.66
N THR A 72 1.55 3.22 21.00
CA THR A 72 1.74 4.64 21.27
C THR A 72 1.54 4.86 22.75
N SER A 73 2.54 5.46 23.39
CA SER A 73 2.46 5.86 24.79
C SER A 73 1.26 6.79 24.97
N ARG A 74 0.36 6.44 25.89
CA ARG A 74 -0.81 7.29 26.20
C ARG A 74 -0.41 8.57 26.93
N GLN A 75 0.73 8.56 27.61
CA GLN A 75 1.22 9.70 28.39
C GLN A 75 1.99 10.69 27.50
N THR A 76 2.87 10.17 26.63
CA THR A 76 3.82 10.99 25.87
C THR A 76 3.47 11.13 24.39
N GLY A 77 2.58 10.29 23.86
CA GLY A 77 2.32 10.18 22.42
C GLY A 77 3.45 9.49 21.64
N GLU A 78 4.51 9.06 22.32
CA GLU A 78 5.69 8.46 21.69
C GLU A 78 5.36 7.10 21.07
N ARG A 79 5.96 6.83 19.90
CA ARG A 79 5.83 5.54 19.19
C ARG A 79 6.87 4.56 19.76
N LEU A 80 6.40 3.58 20.53
CA LEU A 80 7.25 2.61 21.22
C LEU A 80 7.40 1.31 20.43
N GLY A 81 8.57 0.69 20.55
CA GLY A 81 8.90 -0.57 19.90
C GLY A 81 9.02 -0.44 18.38
N ILE A 82 9.69 0.61 17.91
CA ILE A 82 10.07 0.75 16.50
C ILE A 82 11.02 -0.39 16.14
N GLY A 83 10.79 -1.06 15.01
CA GLY A 83 11.65 -2.17 14.62
C GLY A 83 11.19 -2.93 13.38
N ARG A 84 11.84 -4.08 13.15
CA ARG A 84 11.55 -5.02 12.06
C ARG A 84 11.11 -6.40 12.51
N THR A 85 11.30 -6.74 13.78
CA THR A 85 10.88 -8.03 14.33
C THR A 85 9.89 -7.81 15.45
N PHE A 86 8.78 -8.53 15.36
CA PHE A 86 7.62 -8.27 16.16
C PHE A 86 7.01 -9.58 16.68
N GLU A 87 7.26 -9.91 17.95
CA GLU A 87 6.46 -10.86 18.73
C GLU A 87 4.96 -10.56 18.70
N VAL A 88 4.15 -11.52 18.25
CA VAL A 88 2.70 -11.43 18.29
C VAL A 88 2.15 -12.41 19.31
N GLY A 89 1.35 -11.87 20.22
CA GLY A 89 0.59 -12.59 21.24
C GLY A 89 -0.84 -12.05 21.29
N SER A 90 -1.59 -12.41 22.33
CA SER A 90 -2.98 -11.94 22.49
C SER A 90 -3.07 -10.41 22.49
N GLY A 91 -3.80 -9.87 21.52
CA GLY A 91 -4.07 -8.44 21.39
C GLY A 91 -2.95 -7.54 20.88
N ARG A 92 -1.88 -8.11 20.30
CA ARG A 92 -0.77 -7.30 19.77
C ARG A 92 -0.97 -6.99 18.27
N GLN A 93 -1.11 -5.71 17.96
CA GLN A 93 -1.12 -5.20 16.59
C GLN A 93 0.28 -4.67 16.22
N VAL A 94 0.64 -4.79 14.94
CA VAL A 94 1.74 -4.02 14.36
C VAL A 94 1.15 -2.79 13.69
N ARG A 95 1.81 -1.67 13.87
CA ARG A 95 1.40 -0.39 13.31
C ARG A 95 2.46 0.10 12.37
N ALA A 96 2.04 0.74 11.29
CA ALA A 96 2.91 1.41 10.35
C ALA A 96 2.51 2.88 10.27
N VAL A 97 3.51 3.76 10.22
CA VAL A 97 3.31 5.19 10.00
C VAL A 97 3.98 5.55 8.68
N LEU A 98 3.21 6.13 7.77
CA LEU A 98 3.72 6.88 6.64
C LEU A 98 3.70 8.36 7.01
N GLN A 99 4.87 9.01 7.03
CA GLN A 99 5.01 10.45 7.17
C GLN A 99 5.45 11.03 5.83
N MET A 100 4.81 12.11 5.39
CA MET A 100 5.20 12.85 4.20
C MET A 100 5.33 14.33 4.54
N GLU A 101 6.33 15.00 3.99
CA GLU A 101 6.63 16.41 4.25
C GLU A 101 6.90 17.15 2.94
N GLY A 102 6.66 18.45 2.92
CA GLY A 102 6.86 19.29 1.73
C GLY A 102 5.76 19.13 0.67
N LEU A 103 4.61 18.56 1.04
CA LEU A 103 3.45 18.43 0.15
C LEU A 103 2.83 19.80 -0.13
N ALA A 104 2.30 19.99 -1.35
CA ALA A 104 1.46 21.15 -1.64
C ALA A 104 0.01 20.83 -1.29
N PRO A 105 -0.63 21.56 -0.35
CA PRO A 105 -2.01 21.30 0.08
C PRO A 105 -3.06 21.36 -1.05
N GLU A 106 -2.76 22.06 -2.14
CA GLU A 106 -3.60 22.19 -3.33
C GLU A 106 -3.57 20.96 -4.25
N ASP A 107 -2.59 20.08 -4.10
CA ASP A 107 -2.51 18.85 -4.87
C ASP A 107 -3.32 17.74 -4.19
N PRO A 108 -4.23 17.06 -4.90
CA PRO A 108 -4.87 15.88 -4.36
C PRO A 108 -3.84 14.77 -4.17
N LEU A 109 -4.04 13.86 -3.22
CA LEU A 109 -3.17 12.69 -3.03
C LEU A 109 -4.02 11.41 -3.00
N GLN A 110 -3.54 10.37 -3.68
CA GLN A 110 -4.08 9.01 -3.55
C GLN A 110 -2.99 8.09 -2.99
N ILE A 111 -3.17 7.65 -1.74
CA ILE A 111 -2.19 6.85 -1.00
C ILE A 111 -2.76 5.46 -0.72
N HIS A 112 -1.99 4.41 -1.02
CA HIS A 112 -2.32 3.03 -0.65
C HIS A 112 -1.22 2.42 0.23
N LEU A 113 -1.60 1.90 1.40
CA LEU A 113 -0.75 1.03 2.21
C LEU A 113 -1.22 -0.42 2.03
N LEU A 114 -0.36 -1.25 1.45
CA LEU A 114 -0.62 -2.66 1.15
C LEU A 114 0.23 -3.57 2.04
N TRP A 115 -0.45 -4.37 2.86
CA TRP A 115 0.17 -5.42 3.66
C TRP A 115 0.13 -6.74 2.89
N VAL A 116 1.29 -7.37 2.75
CA VAL A 116 1.49 -8.63 2.04
C VAL A 116 1.93 -9.68 3.06
N ASN A 117 1.22 -10.80 3.07
CA ASN A 117 1.49 -11.90 4.00
C ASN A 117 2.71 -12.74 3.56
N PRO A 118 3.17 -13.70 4.38
CA PRO A 118 4.32 -14.54 4.05
C PRO A 118 4.16 -15.41 2.80
N ASP A 119 2.92 -15.65 2.34
CA ASP A 119 2.64 -16.37 1.09
C ASP A 119 2.69 -15.45 -0.15
N GLY A 120 3.07 -14.18 0.02
CA GLY A 120 3.08 -13.17 -1.05
C GLY A 120 1.68 -12.66 -1.45
N LYS A 121 0.64 -12.98 -0.68
CA LYS A 121 -0.74 -12.57 -0.96
C LYS A 121 -1.08 -11.25 -0.26
N LYS A 122 -1.94 -10.46 -0.89
CA LYS A 122 -2.48 -9.22 -0.29
C LYS A 122 -3.35 -9.58 0.91
N ALA A 123 -3.01 -9.09 2.10
CA ALA A 123 -3.73 -9.35 3.33
C ALA A 123 -4.65 -8.19 3.72
N PHE A 124 -4.18 -6.95 3.55
CA PHE A 124 -4.92 -5.76 3.92
C PHE A 124 -4.49 -4.56 3.06
N VAL A 125 -5.44 -3.70 2.71
CA VAL A 125 -5.20 -2.46 1.95
C VAL A 125 -5.87 -1.31 2.68
N LYS A 126 -5.11 -0.27 3.01
CA LYS A 126 -5.65 1.02 3.43
C LYS A 126 -5.50 2.01 2.30
N GLU A 127 -6.62 2.47 1.74
CA GLU A 127 -6.67 3.51 0.71
C GLU A 127 -7.15 4.82 1.33
N VAL A 128 -6.43 5.90 1.04
CA VAL A 128 -6.73 7.26 1.50
C VAL A 128 -6.66 8.21 0.33
N TRP A 129 -7.70 9.02 0.19
CA TRP A 129 -7.76 10.14 -0.73
C TRP A 129 -7.71 11.42 0.07
N VAL A 130 -6.71 12.25 -0.18
CA VAL A 130 -6.60 13.59 0.41
C VAL A 130 -6.94 14.59 -0.68
N ARG A 131 -8.01 15.36 -0.48
CA ARG A 131 -8.43 16.44 -1.36
C ARG A 131 -7.92 17.78 -0.82
N PRO A 132 -7.82 18.81 -1.66
CA PRO A 132 -7.39 20.13 -1.21
C PRO A 132 -8.17 20.70 -0.02
N ASP A 133 -9.48 20.44 0.02
CA ASP A 133 -10.36 20.90 1.10
C ASP A 133 -10.12 20.17 2.44
N ASP A 134 -9.52 18.97 2.41
CA ASP A 134 -9.27 18.20 3.64
C ASP A 134 -8.18 18.86 4.50
N TRP A 135 -7.25 19.61 3.87
CA TRP A 135 -6.21 20.37 4.57
C TRP A 135 -6.73 21.55 5.40
N ALA A 136 -7.95 22.03 5.13
CA ALA A 136 -8.58 23.10 5.90
C ALA A 136 -9.24 22.61 7.18
N ARG A 137 -9.47 21.29 7.30
CA ARG A 137 -10.16 20.69 8.44
C ARG A 137 -9.16 20.42 9.55
N ARG A 138 -9.21 21.27 10.60
CA ARG A 138 -8.31 21.21 11.76
C ARG A 138 -8.39 19.88 12.54
N GLU A 139 -9.50 19.13 12.39
CA GLU A 139 -9.81 17.90 13.13
C GLU A 139 -10.29 16.74 12.22
N ALA A 140 -9.87 16.70 10.95
CA ALA A 140 -10.29 15.61 10.04
C ALA A 140 -9.82 14.20 10.46
N GLY A 141 -9.05 14.07 11.55
CA GLY A 141 -8.25 12.90 11.87
C GLY A 141 -8.83 11.92 12.89
N GLU A 142 -10.01 12.16 13.47
CA GLU A 142 -10.63 11.22 14.42
C GLU A 142 -11.98 10.66 13.97
N GLU A 143 -12.68 11.29 13.02
CA GLU A 143 -13.90 10.73 12.47
C GLU A 143 -13.58 9.44 11.68
N ALA A 144 -14.05 8.30 12.20
CA ALA A 144 -13.99 6.96 11.59
C ALA A 144 -12.67 6.17 11.70
N GLY A 145 -11.85 6.38 12.73
CA GLY A 145 -10.70 5.50 13.01
C GLY A 145 -9.59 5.56 11.94
N GLN A 146 -9.67 6.54 11.04
CA GLN A 146 -8.61 6.90 10.13
C GLN A 146 -7.67 7.87 10.83
N LEU A 147 -6.56 7.34 11.35
CA LEU A 147 -5.48 8.16 11.88
C LEU A 147 -4.72 8.79 10.71
N LEU A 148 -5.28 9.88 10.21
CA LEU A 148 -4.72 10.76 9.20
C LEU A 148 -4.57 12.13 9.85
N LEU A 149 -3.34 12.63 9.94
CA LEU A 149 -3.04 13.98 10.40
C LEU A 149 -2.56 14.79 9.20
N LEU A 150 -3.13 15.98 9.01
CA LEU A 150 -2.78 16.91 7.97
C LEU A 150 -2.37 18.24 8.61
N ASP A 151 -1.24 18.77 8.18
CA ASP A 151 -0.70 20.03 8.65
C ASP A 151 -0.42 20.92 7.43
N ARG A 152 -1.35 21.85 7.19
CA ARG A 152 -1.32 22.73 6.01
C ARG A 152 -0.12 23.67 6.01
N GLN A 153 0.33 24.12 7.19
CA GLN A 153 1.39 25.12 7.28
C GLN A 153 2.72 24.57 6.75
N ASP A 154 3.01 23.32 7.11
CA ASP A 154 4.27 22.68 6.77
C ASP A 154 4.14 21.66 5.62
N GLY A 155 2.93 21.49 5.07
CA GLY A 155 2.67 20.51 4.03
C GLY A 155 2.96 19.09 4.50
N ARG A 156 2.61 18.79 5.76
CA ARG A 156 2.92 17.51 6.41
C ARG A 156 1.67 16.64 6.49
N LEU A 157 1.85 15.37 6.18
CA LEU A 157 0.85 14.32 6.28
C LEU A 157 1.40 13.18 7.13
N GLU A 158 0.62 12.69 8.08
CA GLU A 158 0.90 11.45 8.80
C GLU A 158 -0.27 10.49 8.63
N LEU A 159 0.00 9.28 8.15
CA LEU A 159 -0.98 8.23 7.94
C LEU A 159 -0.56 6.97 8.69
N GLU A 160 -1.33 6.61 9.72
CA GLU A 160 -1.13 5.36 10.46
C GLU A 160 -2.02 4.24 9.89
N SER A 161 -1.44 3.08 9.61
CA SER A 161 -2.14 1.84 9.29
C SER A 161 -1.86 0.82 10.37
N ARG A 162 -2.90 0.09 10.79
CA ARG A 162 -2.78 -0.97 11.79
C ARG A 162 -3.04 -2.31 11.12
N TYR A 163 -2.22 -3.31 11.43
CA TYR A 163 -2.44 -4.68 11.03
C TYR A 163 -2.24 -5.60 12.24
N GLY A 164 -3.15 -6.55 12.40
CA GLY A 164 -3.15 -7.49 13.52
C GLY A 164 -4.57 -7.94 13.81
N ILE A 165 -4.69 -8.94 14.67
CA ILE A 165 -6.00 -9.40 15.10
C ILE A 165 -6.39 -8.60 16.34
N ASP A 166 -7.60 -8.07 16.34
CA ASP A 166 -8.23 -7.54 17.56
C ASP A 166 -8.20 -8.64 18.63
N PRO A 167 -7.75 -8.39 19.88
CA PRO A 167 -7.73 -9.40 20.93
C PRO A 167 -9.05 -10.18 21.05
N VAL A 168 -10.20 -9.52 20.82
CA VAL A 168 -11.53 -10.14 20.88
C VAL A 168 -11.79 -11.09 19.71
N ARG A 169 -11.13 -10.88 18.56
CA ARG A 169 -11.28 -11.69 17.35
C ARG A 169 -10.16 -12.73 17.18
N LEU A 170 -9.16 -12.74 18.06
CA LEU A 170 -8.01 -13.64 17.94
C LEU A 170 -8.45 -15.09 18.12
N GLU A 171 -9.29 -15.38 19.10
CA GLU A 171 -9.82 -16.72 19.32
C GLU A 171 -10.65 -17.20 18.11
N GLU A 172 -11.50 -16.33 17.54
CA GLU A 172 -12.26 -16.62 16.32
C GLU A 172 -11.36 -16.95 15.12
N GLU A 173 -10.31 -16.17 14.89
CA GLU A 173 -9.34 -16.42 13.81
C GLU A 173 -8.51 -17.68 14.07
N MET A 174 -8.13 -17.97 15.32
CA MET A 174 -7.34 -19.16 15.65
C MET A 174 -8.14 -20.45 15.50
N HIS A 175 -9.47 -20.42 15.62
CA HIS A 175 -10.32 -21.58 15.34
C HIS A 175 -10.56 -21.84 13.84
N LYS A 176 -10.23 -20.87 12.97
CA LYS A 176 -10.28 -21.10 11.53
C LYS A 176 -9.15 -22.06 11.10
N PRO A 177 -9.41 -22.94 10.12
CA PRO A 177 -8.35 -23.72 9.47
C PRO A 177 -7.20 -22.81 9.05
N GLU A 178 -5.95 -23.25 9.25
CA GLU A 178 -4.76 -22.43 8.98
C GLU A 178 -4.77 -21.81 7.57
N ALA A 179 -5.21 -22.57 6.57
CA ALA A 179 -5.39 -22.13 5.19
C ALA A 179 -6.32 -20.91 5.02
N SER A 180 -7.20 -20.66 5.98
CA SER A 180 -8.18 -19.58 6.00
C SER A 180 -7.87 -18.46 7.01
N ARG A 181 -6.82 -18.61 7.82
CA ARG A 181 -6.35 -17.55 8.72
C ARG A 181 -5.71 -16.43 7.91
N LEU A 182 -6.15 -15.20 8.13
CA LEU A 182 -5.55 -14.02 7.50
C LEU A 182 -4.21 -13.64 8.15
N PHE A 183 -4.07 -13.93 9.45
CA PHE A 183 -2.88 -13.64 10.24
C PHE A 183 -1.98 -14.88 10.38
N ARG A 184 -0.66 -14.69 10.20
CA ARG A 184 0.35 -15.74 10.34
C ARG A 184 1.71 -15.16 10.80
N PRO A 185 2.48 -15.88 11.63
CA PRO A 185 3.89 -15.57 11.82
C PRO A 185 4.67 -15.76 10.52
N GLY A 186 5.85 -15.15 10.43
CA GLY A 186 6.73 -15.20 9.26
C GLY A 186 7.08 -13.81 8.75
N ARG A 187 7.67 -13.76 7.55
CA ARG A 187 8.11 -12.52 6.91
C ARG A 187 6.96 -11.86 6.16
N TRP A 188 6.63 -10.64 6.55
CA TRP A 188 5.61 -9.79 5.92
C TRP A 188 6.27 -8.69 5.11
N GLU A 189 5.52 -8.13 4.17
CA GLU A 189 5.92 -6.91 3.46
C GLU A 189 4.84 -5.84 3.61
N LEU A 190 5.28 -4.59 3.68
CA LEU A 190 4.46 -3.41 3.61
C LEU A 190 4.92 -2.55 2.44
N ARG A 191 4.00 -2.25 1.54
CA ARG A 191 4.23 -1.46 0.33
C ARG A 191 3.38 -0.21 0.38
N VAL A 192 3.97 0.94 0.09
CA VAL A 192 3.28 2.23 -0.02
C VAL A 192 3.23 2.61 -1.49
N TYR A 193 2.04 2.98 -1.95
CA TYR A 193 1.82 3.52 -3.28
C TYR A 193 1.29 4.93 -3.19
N LEU A 194 1.79 5.80 -4.06
CA LEU A 194 1.27 7.13 -4.33
C LEU A 194 0.82 7.15 -5.79
N PHE A 195 -0.46 7.46 -6.06
CA PHE A 195 -1.05 7.39 -7.40
C PHE A 195 -0.76 6.08 -8.15
N ARG A 196 -0.87 4.95 -7.45
CA ARG A 196 -0.59 3.59 -7.96
C ARG A 196 0.89 3.31 -8.27
N GLN A 197 1.81 4.25 -8.01
CA GLN A 197 3.25 4.03 -8.11
C GLN A 197 3.83 3.68 -6.74
N ARG A 198 4.62 2.61 -6.66
CA ARG A 198 5.13 2.05 -5.38
C ARG A 198 6.31 2.84 -4.84
N ILE A 199 6.10 3.88 -4.04
CA ILE A 199 7.17 4.76 -3.57
C ILE A 199 8.07 4.18 -2.47
N LEU A 200 7.53 3.34 -1.59
CA LEU A 200 8.25 2.74 -0.46
C LEU A 200 7.89 1.27 -0.30
N GLU A 201 8.86 0.47 0.10
CA GLU A 201 8.66 -0.93 0.47
C GLU A 201 9.54 -1.32 1.64
N THR A 202 8.98 -2.14 2.52
CA THR A 202 9.75 -2.77 3.58
C THR A 202 9.24 -4.14 3.96
N ALA A 203 10.14 -5.00 4.43
CA ALA A 203 9.80 -6.26 5.06
C ALA A 203 9.92 -6.18 6.60
N PHE A 204 9.23 -7.04 7.31
CA PHE A 204 9.32 -7.22 8.75
C PHE A 204 8.91 -8.65 9.13
N ASP A 205 9.35 -9.14 10.28
CA ASP A 205 9.08 -10.48 10.75
C ASP A 205 8.08 -10.46 11.92
N LEU A 206 7.04 -11.28 11.81
CA LEU A 206 6.16 -11.60 12.92
C LEU A 206 6.61 -12.92 13.54
N VAL A 207 6.99 -12.90 14.80
CA VAL A 207 7.37 -14.12 15.55
C VAL A 207 6.31 -14.43 16.59
N MET A 208 6.11 -15.68 16.94
CA MET A 208 5.22 -16.03 18.05
C MET A 208 5.88 -15.62 19.36
N MET A 209 5.10 -15.10 20.29
CA MET A 209 5.56 -14.98 21.68
C MET A 209 5.64 -16.41 22.26
N GLU A 210 6.82 -16.79 22.76
CA GLU A 210 7.02 -18.07 23.46
C GLU A 210 6.29 -18.10 24.81
#